data_AF-A0A162H402-F1
#
_entry.id   AF-A0A162H402-F1
#
_cell.length_a   1.000
_cell.length_b   1.000
_cell.length_c   1.000
_cell.angle_alpha   90.00
_cell.angle_beta   90.00
_cell.angle_gamma   90.00
#
_symmetry.space_group_name_H-M   'P 1'
#
loop_
_entity.id
_entity.type
_entity.pdbx_description
1 polymer ?
#
loop_
_entity_poly.entity_id
_entity_poly.type
_entity_poly.pdbx_seq_one_letter_code
_entity_poly.pdbx_strand_id
1 'polypeptide(L)'
;MTMDKFLSFWDHYNTRIIEGLVALVILLSLILAYRSFFAKKSKGDSVDAGNGLDAAQLEKTLQKILENQQSGGGGKASRSAHAEDLSTDVDLDAMEQSSLSNAGASEGGSAESAAEVVQLRSSLSESAKKVEALQAQLKDALQAAEAASAAPAAAGGGDAGGMSAAEKEEMNGKLRDLEARLAEYEIISEDIADLSRYREENDNLKKELEALKAGGAQPAATPAAPAVEPVVEATPEPEPEPTPSEPVSVEPPVQADAATPDAPAEPAATGAADLIDDELMKEFAAAVEGQKALDKAADKAGDGSQKAAATTDETDKLMNEFENFVSKKS
;
A
#
# COMPACT_ATOMS: atom_id res chain seq x y z
N MET A 1 41.35 13.32 19.89
CA MET A 1 40.71 12.40 20.86
C MET A 1 41.06 10.99 20.42
N THR A 2 41.46 10.10 21.34
CA THR A 2 41.76 8.69 21.01
C THR A 2 40.46 7.93 20.78
N MET A 3 40.48 6.90 19.92
CA MET A 3 39.30 6.09 19.58
C MET A 3 38.59 5.53 20.82
N ASP A 4 39.36 5.18 21.85
CA ASP A 4 38.84 4.67 23.13
C ASP A 4 37.96 5.70 23.88
N LYS A 5 38.27 7.00 23.75
CA LYS A 5 37.44 8.07 24.34
C LYS A 5 36.15 8.28 23.56
N PHE A 6 36.13 7.97 22.27
CA PHE A 6 34.93 8.04 21.46
C PHE A 6 33.99 6.87 21.76
N LEU A 7 34.53 5.65 21.89
CA LEU A 7 33.74 4.46 22.24
C LEU A 7 33.16 4.55 23.66
N SER A 8 33.92 5.03 24.64
CA SER A 8 33.39 5.21 26.00
C SER A 8 32.36 6.34 26.10
N PHE A 9 32.51 7.40 25.28
CA PHE A 9 31.48 8.43 25.13
C PHE A 9 30.22 7.82 24.52
N TRP A 10 30.34 7.11 23.39
CA TRP A 10 29.21 6.50 22.71
C TRP A 10 28.44 5.54 23.62
N ASP A 11 29.12 4.68 24.37
CA ASP A 11 28.49 3.75 25.31
C ASP A 11 27.76 4.47 26.45
N HIS A 12 28.34 5.54 26.99
CA HIS A 12 27.72 6.31 28.07
C HIS A 12 26.50 7.13 27.60
N TYR A 13 26.55 7.67 26.38
CA TYR A 13 25.46 8.47 25.83
C TYR A 13 24.40 7.66 25.08
N ASN A 14 24.68 6.40 24.71
CA ASN A 14 23.73 5.53 24.02
C ASN A 14 22.40 5.42 24.75
N THR A 15 22.42 5.15 26.06
CA THR A 15 21.19 5.05 26.86
C THR A 15 20.40 6.37 26.84
N ARG A 16 21.08 7.52 26.94
CA ARG A 16 20.44 8.84 26.90
C ARG A 16 19.91 9.20 25.52
N ILE A 17 20.61 8.80 24.46
CA ILE A 17 20.19 9.01 23.07
C ILE A 17 18.96 8.17 22.77
N ILE A 18 18.93 6.90 23.18
CA ILE A 18 17.78 6.00 23.02
C ILE A 18 16.58 6.51 23.82
N GLU A 19 16.78 6.89 25.08
CA GLU A 19 15.74 7.50 25.93
C GLU A 19 15.16 8.76 25.28
N GLY A 20 16.02 9.64 24.74
CA GLY A 20 15.61 10.83 24.01
C GLY A 20 14.85 10.55 22.71
N LEU A 21 15.29 9.54 21.94
CA LEU A 21 14.62 9.11 20.71
C LEU A 21 13.23 8.55 21.00
N VAL A 22 13.09 7.71 22.02
CA VAL A 22 11.78 7.16 22.43
C VAL A 22 10.85 8.28 22.88
N ALA A 23 11.32 9.24 23.68
CA ALA A 23 10.52 10.40 24.08
C ALA A 23 10.10 11.25 22.86
N LEU A 24 10.97 11.42 21.87
CA LEU A 24 10.68 12.15 20.64
C LEU A 24 9.64 11.44 19.75
N VAL A 25 9.71 10.12 19.63
CA VAL A 25 8.71 9.33 18.90
C VAL A 25 7.35 9.44 19.58
N ILE A 26 7.29 9.31 20.91
CA ILE A 26 6.04 9.48 21.68
C ILE A 26 5.46 10.90 21.49
N LEU A 27 6.31 11.93 21.52
CA LEU A 27 5.91 13.31 21.27
C LEU A 27 5.33 13.49 19.85
N LEU A 28 5.98 12.93 18.83
CA LEU A 28 5.50 12.96 17.44
C LEU A 28 4.14 12.25 17.29
N SER A 29 3.97 11.07 17.90
CA SER A 29 2.69 10.36 17.90
C SER A 29 1.58 11.18 18.58
N LEU A 30 1.89 11.86 19.69
CA LEU A 30 0.97 12.78 20.37
C LEU A 30 0.60 13.97 19.49
N ILE A 31 1.56 14.57 18.77
CA ILE A 31 1.32 15.68 17.84
C ILE A 31 0.43 15.22 16.68
N LEU A 32 0.66 14.02 16.14
CA LEU A 32 -0.18 13.46 15.07
C LEU A 32 -1.60 13.15 15.56
N ALA A 33 -1.74 12.59 16.76
CA ALA A 33 -3.05 12.35 17.38
C ALA A 33 -3.79 13.68 17.65
N TYR A 34 -3.09 14.67 18.20
CA TYR A 34 -3.62 16.02 18.42
C TYR A 34 -4.05 16.66 17.11
N ARG A 35 -3.21 16.58 16.06
CA ARG A 35 -3.55 17.10 14.73
C ARG A 35 -4.78 16.38 14.16
N SER A 36 -4.85 15.06 14.25
CA SER A 36 -6.00 14.27 13.77
C SER A 36 -7.31 14.67 14.48
N PHE A 37 -7.24 14.87 15.80
CA PHE A 37 -8.42 15.17 16.62
C PHE A 37 -8.88 16.63 16.52
N PHE A 38 -7.94 17.58 16.46
CA PHE A 38 -8.24 19.01 16.46
C PHE A 38 -8.36 19.61 15.05
N ALA A 39 -7.68 19.09 14.03
CA ALA A 39 -7.88 19.55 12.65
C ALA A 39 -9.29 19.23 12.12
N LYS A 40 -10.00 18.28 12.74
CA LYS A 40 -11.39 17.94 12.40
C LYS A 40 -12.44 18.86 13.02
N LYS A 41 -12.06 19.74 13.97
CA LYS A 41 -13.05 20.49 14.79
C LYS A 41 -13.37 21.90 14.28
N SER A 42 -12.68 22.42 13.28
CA SER A 42 -12.93 23.76 12.72
C SER A 42 -13.84 23.79 11.48
N LYS A 43 -14.47 22.67 11.11
CA LYS A 43 -15.47 22.65 10.04
C LYS A 43 -16.70 21.85 10.45
N GLY A 44 -17.60 22.54 11.16
CA GLY A 44 -19.00 22.20 11.16
C GLY A 44 -19.56 22.49 9.76
N ASP A 45 -19.21 21.66 8.79
CA ASP A 45 -20.01 21.37 7.61
C ASP A 45 -19.45 20.10 6.98
N SER A 46 -20.36 19.20 6.63
CA SER A 46 -20.14 17.88 6.05
C SER A 46 -19.05 17.86 4.98
N VAL A 47 -17.92 17.22 5.29
CA VAL A 47 -16.95 16.70 4.31
C VAL A 47 -16.35 15.46 4.99
N ASP A 48 -16.95 14.28 4.86
CA ASP A 48 -16.76 13.41 3.69
C ASP A 48 -15.40 13.60 3.03
N ALA A 49 -14.35 13.36 3.83
CA ALA A 49 -12.99 13.27 3.33
C ALA A 49 -12.79 11.85 2.76
N GLY A 50 -13.22 11.70 1.51
CA GLY A 50 -12.28 11.35 0.45
C GLY A 50 -11.93 9.87 0.31
N ASN A 51 -12.94 9.02 0.12
CA ASN A 51 -12.92 7.98 -0.91
C ASN A 51 -14.34 7.57 -1.34
N GLY A 52 -15.32 8.46 -1.14
CA GLY A 52 -16.66 8.32 -1.68
C GLY A 52 -16.66 8.60 -3.18
N LEU A 53 -16.18 7.64 -3.97
CA LEU A 53 -16.70 7.44 -5.31
C LEU A 53 -18.21 7.41 -5.17
N ASP A 54 -18.85 8.49 -5.63
CA ASP A 54 -20.27 8.69 -5.58
C ASP A 54 -20.93 7.39 -6.08
N ALA A 55 -21.69 6.70 -5.22
CA ALA A 55 -22.22 5.38 -5.55
C ALA A 55 -23.03 5.43 -6.86
N ALA A 56 -23.64 6.58 -7.14
CA ALA A 56 -24.31 6.87 -8.40
C ALA A 56 -23.36 6.93 -9.61
N GLN A 57 -22.13 7.43 -9.47
CA GLN A 57 -21.11 7.40 -10.51
C GLN A 57 -20.52 6.00 -10.71
N LEU A 58 -20.36 5.23 -9.62
CA LEU A 58 -19.89 3.85 -9.71
C LEU A 58 -20.92 2.97 -10.44
N GLU A 59 -22.21 3.17 -10.14
CA GLU A 59 -23.32 2.49 -10.81
C GLU A 59 -23.39 2.84 -12.30
N LYS A 60 -23.24 4.13 -12.64
CA LYS A 60 -23.16 4.58 -14.04
C LYS A 60 -21.95 4.02 -14.79
N THR A 61 -20.82 3.84 -14.10
CA THR A 61 -19.59 3.30 -14.68
C THR A 61 -19.68 1.79 -14.90
N LEU A 62 -20.26 1.05 -13.94
CA LEU A 62 -20.55 -0.38 -14.09
C LEU A 62 -21.56 -0.62 -15.22
N GLN A 63 -22.61 0.18 -15.30
CA GLN A 63 -23.61 0.06 -16.37
C GLN A 63 -22.99 0.33 -17.74
N LYS A 64 -22.09 1.32 -17.84
CA LYS A 64 -21.37 1.63 -19.09
C LYS A 64 -20.37 0.55 -19.49
N ILE A 65 -19.69 -0.10 -18.53
CA ILE A 65 -18.79 -1.23 -18.82
C ILE A 65 -19.59 -2.46 -19.26
N LEU A 66 -20.71 -2.75 -18.59
CA LEU A 66 -21.58 -3.87 -18.93
C LEU A 66 -22.18 -3.71 -20.34
N GLU A 67 -22.65 -2.51 -20.69
CA GLU A 67 -23.20 -2.22 -22.01
C GLU A 67 -22.14 -2.28 -23.12
N ASN A 68 -20.89 -1.88 -22.81
CA ASN A 68 -19.78 -1.98 -23.76
C ASN A 68 -19.28 -3.43 -23.95
N GLN A 69 -19.34 -4.27 -22.90
CA GLN A 69 -19.06 -5.71 -23.02
C GLN A 69 -20.18 -6.45 -23.75
N GLN A 70 -21.44 -6.10 -23.48
CA GLN A 70 -22.60 -6.72 -24.13
C GLN A 70 -22.72 -6.31 -25.61
N SER A 71 -22.22 -5.13 -25.98
CA SER A 71 -22.12 -4.68 -27.38
C SER A 71 -20.87 -5.17 -28.12
N GLY A 72 -19.88 -5.77 -27.43
CA GLY A 72 -18.60 -6.20 -28.03
C GLY A 72 -18.42 -7.72 -28.19
N GLY A 73 -19.32 -8.53 -27.63
CA GLY A 73 -19.20 -10.00 -27.59
C GLY A 73 -19.73 -10.70 -28.85
N GLY A 74 -19.05 -10.58 -29.99
CA GLY A 74 -19.54 -11.19 -31.23
C GLY A 74 -18.52 -11.37 -32.36
N GLY A 75 -17.23 -11.56 -32.06
CA GLY A 75 -16.20 -11.80 -33.08
C GLY A 75 -15.56 -13.19 -32.97
N LYS A 76 -16.22 -14.23 -33.52
CA LYS A 76 -15.66 -15.57 -33.68
C LYS A 76 -14.69 -15.63 -34.87
N ALA A 77 -13.46 -16.04 -34.59
CA ALA A 77 -12.58 -16.96 -35.32
C ALA A 77 -12.07 -16.63 -36.75
N SER A 78 -10.75 -16.79 -36.97
CA SER A 78 -10.20 -17.83 -37.88
C SER A 78 -8.67 -17.73 -38.15
N ARG A 79 -7.98 -18.86 -37.90
CA ARG A 79 -6.76 -19.43 -38.54
C ARG A 79 -5.41 -18.72 -38.30
N SER A 80 -4.27 -19.42 -38.19
CA SER A 80 -3.92 -20.76 -38.68
C SER A 80 -2.84 -21.42 -37.82
N ALA A 81 -2.91 -22.74 -37.73
CA ALA A 81 -1.78 -23.60 -37.38
C ALA A 81 -0.60 -23.38 -38.35
N HIS A 82 0.58 -23.13 -37.81
CA HIS A 82 1.83 -23.51 -38.45
C HIS A 82 2.77 -24.04 -37.38
N ALA A 83 3.07 -25.32 -37.49
CA ALA A 83 4.08 -26.01 -36.73
C ALA A 83 5.47 -25.72 -37.33
N GLU A 84 6.47 -25.80 -36.46
CA GLU A 84 7.91 -25.92 -36.70
C GLU A 84 8.63 -24.69 -37.28
N ASP A 85 9.76 -24.38 -36.65
CA ASP A 85 10.95 -23.75 -37.23
C ASP A 85 10.95 -22.21 -37.40
N LEU A 86 11.53 -21.50 -36.41
CA LEU A 86 12.65 -20.58 -36.66
C LEU A 86 13.18 -19.97 -35.35
N SER A 87 14.39 -20.37 -35.00
CA SER A 87 15.33 -19.56 -34.23
C SER A 87 15.70 -18.30 -35.03
N THR A 88 15.34 -17.12 -34.55
CA THR A 88 16.00 -15.87 -34.96
C THR A 88 15.98 -14.89 -33.79
N ASP A 89 17.18 -14.59 -33.29
CA ASP A 89 17.59 -13.27 -32.80
C ASP A 89 16.68 -12.15 -33.33
N VAL A 90 15.96 -11.49 -32.43
CA VAL A 90 15.31 -10.22 -32.71
C VAL A 90 16.07 -9.17 -31.92
N ASP A 91 16.99 -8.52 -32.63
CA ASP A 91 17.66 -7.28 -32.26
C ASP A 91 16.64 -6.26 -31.72
N LEU A 92 16.78 -5.96 -30.44
CA LEU A 92 15.95 -5.03 -29.67
C LEU A 92 16.39 -3.55 -29.82
N ASP A 93 17.09 -3.21 -30.91
CA ASP A 93 17.77 -1.91 -31.10
C ASP A 93 17.18 -1.06 -32.26
N ALA A 94 16.23 -1.59 -33.04
CA ALA A 94 15.81 -0.97 -34.30
C ALA A 94 14.40 -0.34 -34.32
N MET A 95 13.74 -0.15 -33.17
CA MET A 95 12.37 0.38 -33.12
C MET A 95 12.24 1.79 -32.53
N GLU A 96 13.34 2.54 -32.36
CA GLU A 96 13.34 3.91 -31.82
C GLU A 96 13.25 5.04 -32.87
N GLN A 97 13.15 4.77 -34.18
CA GLN A 97 13.42 5.82 -35.19
C GLN A 97 12.30 6.22 -36.18
N SER A 98 11.04 5.82 -35.99
CA SER A 98 10.01 6.08 -37.02
C SER A 98 8.76 6.85 -36.56
N SER A 99 8.86 7.76 -35.59
CA SER A 99 7.70 8.60 -35.19
C SER A 99 8.02 10.07 -34.89
N LEU A 100 9.05 10.63 -35.52
CA LEU A 100 9.41 12.05 -35.41
C LEU A 100 9.30 12.75 -36.77
N SER A 101 8.08 13.07 -37.22
CA SER A 101 7.86 14.11 -38.25
C SER A 101 6.38 14.42 -38.46
N ASN A 102 5.71 14.98 -37.45
CA ASN A 102 4.67 15.98 -37.69
C ASN A 102 4.33 16.77 -36.41
N ALA A 103 5.21 17.68 -35.99
CA ALA A 103 5.00 18.58 -34.86
C ALA A 103 4.85 20.02 -35.38
N GLY A 104 3.60 20.48 -35.43
CA GLY A 104 3.27 21.90 -35.44
C GLY A 104 3.29 22.42 -34.01
N ALA A 105 4.15 23.41 -33.78
CA ALA A 105 4.38 24.19 -32.57
C ALA A 105 3.17 24.31 -31.60
N SER A 106 3.21 23.52 -30.52
CA SER A 106 2.65 23.86 -29.21
C SER A 106 3.59 23.27 -28.15
N GLU A 107 4.80 23.83 -28.11
CA GLU A 107 5.90 23.41 -27.25
C GLU A 107 5.78 24.07 -25.88
N GLY A 108 5.75 23.26 -24.83
CA GLY A 108 5.89 23.72 -23.45
C GLY A 108 5.69 22.60 -22.45
N GLY A 109 4.51 21.96 -22.42
CA GLY A 109 4.16 21.01 -21.35
C GLY A 109 4.23 19.51 -21.69
N SER A 110 4.23 19.15 -22.98
CA SER A 110 4.06 17.75 -23.40
C SER A 110 5.39 16.98 -23.48
N ALA A 111 6.49 17.65 -23.81
CA ALA A 111 7.81 17.02 -23.94
C ALA A 111 8.40 16.60 -22.57
N GLU A 112 8.18 17.39 -21.52
CA GLU A 112 8.60 17.01 -20.15
C GLU A 112 7.83 15.80 -19.64
N SER A 113 6.53 15.70 -19.92
CA SER A 113 5.70 14.56 -19.49
C SER A 113 6.18 13.23 -20.09
N ALA A 114 6.56 13.23 -21.37
CA ALA A 114 7.09 12.04 -22.03
C ALA A 114 8.45 11.58 -21.45
N ALA A 115 9.35 12.52 -21.16
CA ALA A 115 10.65 12.22 -20.56
C ALA A 115 10.50 11.62 -19.14
N GLU A 116 9.58 12.17 -18.34
CA GLU A 116 9.31 11.65 -17.01
C GLU A 116 8.69 10.25 -17.03
N VAL A 117 7.84 9.91 -18.01
CA VAL A 117 7.30 8.55 -18.16
C VAL A 117 8.40 7.54 -18.46
N VAL A 118 9.38 7.89 -19.29
CA VAL A 118 10.55 7.03 -19.55
C VAL A 118 11.38 6.84 -18.27
N GLN A 119 11.57 7.91 -17.49
CA GLN A 119 12.26 7.83 -16.21
C GLN A 119 11.53 6.95 -15.19
N LEU A 120 10.19 7.06 -15.09
CA LEU A 120 9.37 6.22 -14.22
C LEU A 120 9.44 4.75 -14.62
N ARG A 121 9.36 4.44 -15.92
CA ARG A 121 9.52 3.06 -16.41
C ARG A 121 10.89 2.49 -16.09
N SER A 122 11.94 3.31 -16.20
CA SER A 122 13.30 2.91 -15.79
C SER A 122 13.37 2.61 -14.30
N SER A 123 12.85 3.51 -13.46
CA SER A 123 12.76 3.33 -12.00
C SER A 123 11.95 2.08 -11.62
N LEU A 124 10.84 1.83 -12.29
CA LEU A 124 10.01 0.64 -12.08
C LEU A 124 10.80 -0.64 -12.40
N SER A 125 11.52 -0.65 -13.53
CA SER A 125 12.37 -1.80 -13.91
C SER A 125 13.51 -2.05 -12.91
N GLU A 126 14.09 -1.00 -12.35
CA GLU A 126 15.15 -1.12 -11.33
C GLU A 126 14.59 -1.61 -10.00
N SER A 127 13.41 -1.11 -9.60
CA SER A 127 12.70 -1.57 -8.41
C SER A 127 12.30 -3.04 -8.51
N ALA A 128 11.80 -3.49 -9.67
CA ALA A 128 11.47 -4.89 -9.92
C ALA A 128 12.70 -5.81 -9.78
N LYS A 129 13.86 -5.39 -10.31
CA LYS A 129 15.13 -6.12 -10.11
C LYS A 129 15.56 -6.19 -8.65
N LYS A 130 15.36 -5.11 -7.87
CA LYS A 130 15.66 -5.11 -6.43
C LYS A 130 14.73 -6.03 -5.66
N VAL A 131 13.44 -6.05 -5.98
CA VAL A 131 12.46 -6.97 -5.40
C VAL A 131 12.86 -8.41 -5.68
N GLU A 132 13.21 -8.75 -6.92
CA GLU A 132 13.65 -10.10 -7.29
C GLU A 132 14.93 -10.51 -6.53
N ALA A 133 15.90 -9.60 -6.42
CA ALA A 133 17.13 -9.84 -5.65
C ALA A 133 16.87 -10.03 -4.15
N LEU A 134 15.97 -9.24 -3.55
CA LEU A 134 15.59 -9.39 -2.14
C LEU A 134 14.81 -10.67 -1.89
N GLN A 135 13.92 -11.07 -2.80
CA GLN A 135 13.22 -12.36 -2.73
C GLN A 135 14.21 -13.53 -2.79
N ALA A 136 15.21 -13.46 -3.66
CA ALA A 136 16.28 -14.46 -3.72
C ALA A 136 17.06 -14.53 -2.40
N GLN A 137 17.45 -13.38 -1.84
CA GLN A 137 18.15 -13.32 -0.53
C GLN A 137 17.31 -13.89 0.61
N LEU A 138 16.00 -13.59 0.64
CA LEU A 138 15.09 -14.09 1.66
C LEU A 138 14.97 -15.62 1.55
N LYS A 139 14.85 -16.15 0.33
CA LYS A 139 14.81 -17.59 0.08
C LYS A 139 16.12 -18.28 0.51
N ASP A 140 17.26 -17.71 0.18
CA ASP A 140 18.57 -18.23 0.57
C ASP A 140 18.75 -18.21 2.10
N ALA A 141 18.32 -17.13 2.76
CA ALA A 141 18.36 -17.01 4.21
C ALA A 141 17.44 -18.03 4.91
N LEU A 142 16.24 -18.24 4.40
CA LEU A 142 15.32 -19.28 4.89
C LEU A 142 15.92 -20.67 4.72
N GLN A 143 16.46 -20.98 3.55
CA GLN A 143 17.07 -22.28 3.29
C GLN A 143 18.31 -22.52 4.17
N ALA A 144 19.12 -21.49 4.42
CA ALA A 144 20.24 -21.56 5.36
C ALA A 144 19.78 -21.78 6.80
N ALA A 145 18.71 -21.10 7.24
CA ALA A 145 18.12 -21.29 8.57
C ALA A 145 17.50 -22.69 8.74
N GLU A 146 16.86 -23.21 7.70
CA GLU A 146 16.28 -24.55 7.68
C GLU A 146 17.38 -25.62 7.69
N ALA A 147 18.45 -25.47 6.89
CA ALA A 147 19.61 -26.35 6.92
C ALA A 147 20.33 -26.34 8.28
N ALA A 148 20.44 -25.17 8.92
CA ALA A 148 21.03 -25.03 10.25
C ALA A 148 20.17 -25.67 11.36
N SER A 149 18.85 -25.75 11.16
CA SER A 149 17.93 -26.37 12.14
C SER A 149 17.66 -27.85 11.89
N ALA A 150 17.85 -28.34 10.65
CA ALA A 150 17.69 -29.74 10.27
C ALA A 150 18.93 -30.61 10.54
N ALA A 151 20.08 -30.01 10.88
CA ALA A 151 21.27 -30.75 11.29
C ALA A 151 20.93 -31.59 12.55
N PRO A 152 20.87 -32.93 12.45
CA PRO A 152 20.41 -33.76 13.55
C PRO A 152 21.36 -33.59 14.73
N ALA A 153 20.78 -33.42 15.93
CA ALA A 153 21.47 -33.55 17.20
C ALA A 153 22.02 -34.97 17.34
N ALA A 154 23.10 -35.27 16.62
CA ALA A 154 23.81 -36.52 16.72
C ALA A 154 24.39 -36.60 18.12
N ALA A 155 23.84 -37.52 18.89
CA ALA A 155 24.14 -37.80 20.28
C ALA A 155 25.66 -37.85 20.54
N GLY A 156 26.19 -36.83 21.20
CA GLY A 156 27.58 -36.80 21.64
C GLY A 156 27.91 -35.42 22.18
N GLY A 157 27.80 -35.25 23.50
CA GLY A 157 28.02 -33.99 24.20
C GLY A 157 29.33 -33.30 23.77
N GLY A 158 29.20 -32.09 23.26
CA GLY A 158 30.31 -31.25 22.83
C GLY A 158 29.77 -29.99 22.18
N ASP A 159 29.91 -28.88 22.90
CA ASP A 159 29.54 -27.49 22.60
C ASP A 159 30.18 -26.94 21.30
N ALA A 160 29.86 -27.52 20.13
CA ALA A 160 30.42 -27.07 18.86
C ALA A 160 29.54 -27.47 17.68
N GLY A 161 28.60 -26.61 17.27
CA GLY A 161 28.02 -26.71 15.92
C GLY A 161 26.63 -26.12 15.71
N GLY A 162 25.87 -25.88 16.77
CA GLY A 162 24.58 -25.16 16.66
C GLY A 162 24.81 -23.65 16.67
N MET A 163 24.17 -22.90 15.76
CA MET A 163 24.06 -21.45 15.88
C MET A 163 23.60 -21.11 17.30
N SER A 164 24.30 -20.17 17.93
CA SER A 164 23.93 -19.69 19.26
C SER A 164 22.52 -19.09 19.23
N ALA A 165 21.83 -19.09 20.37
CA ALA A 165 20.51 -18.48 20.48
C ALA A 165 20.53 -17.00 20.02
N ALA A 166 21.64 -16.30 20.29
CA ALA A 166 21.86 -14.93 19.84
C ALA A 166 21.94 -14.81 18.31
N GLU A 167 22.68 -15.69 17.63
CA GLU A 167 22.76 -15.69 16.15
C GLU A 167 21.42 -16.04 15.50
N LYS A 168 20.63 -16.92 16.12
CA LYS A 168 19.28 -17.26 15.66
C LYS A 168 18.32 -16.07 15.78
N GLU A 169 18.41 -15.33 16.88
CA GLU A 169 17.61 -14.12 17.09
C GLU A 169 18.02 -13.01 16.11
N GLU A 170 19.32 -12.84 15.85
CA GLU A 170 19.82 -11.90 14.83
C GLU A 170 19.34 -12.29 13.42
N MET A 171 19.37 -13.57 13.06
CA MET A 171 18.86 -14.06 11.76
C MET A 171 17.35 -13.84 11.62
N ASN A 172 16.56 -14.10 12.67
CA ASN A 172 15.13 -13.79 12.66
C ASN A 172 14.87 -12.29 12.54
N GLY A 173 15.71 -11.45 13.16
CA GLY A 173 15.67 -10.00 12.99
C GLY A 173 15.90 -9.58 11.54
N LYS A 174 16.92 -10.14 10.88
CA LYS A 174 17.21 -9.88 9.46
C LYS A 174 16.09 -10.35 8.54
N LEU A 175 15.48 -11.50 8.82
CA LEU A 175 14.32 -11.98 8.06
C LEU A 175 13.15 -10.99 8.14
N ARG A 176 12.82 -10.50 9.33
CA ARG A 176 11.76 -9.50 9.49
C ARG A 176 12.07 -8.17 8.80
N ASP A 177 13.32 -7.69 8.86
CA ASP A 177 13.72 -6.47 8.16
C ASP A 177 13.63 -6.65 6.64
N LEU A 178 14.07 -7.80 6.12
CA LEU A 178 13.95 -8.12 4.70
C LEU A 178 12.50 -8.22 4.24
N GLU A 179 11.65 -8.92 5.00
CA GLU A 179 10.20 -9.00 4.73
C GLU A 179 9.53 -7.62 4.75
N ALA A 180 9.85 -6.78 5.74
CA ALA A 180 9.31 -5.43 5.85
C ALA A 180 9.72 -4.55 4.66
N ARG A 181 11.00 -4.60 4.25
CA ARG A 181 11.47 -3.88 3.05
C ARG A 181 10.81 -4.40 1.78
N LEU A 182 10.61 -5.71 1.67
CA LEU A 182 9.95 -6.31 0.51
C LEU A 182 8.51 -5.81 0.38
N ALA A 183 7.77 -5.79 1.49
CA ALA A 183 6.41 -5.25 1.54
C ALA A 183 6.39 -3.74 1.20
N GLU A 184 7.36 -2.96 1.66
CA GLU A 184 7.47 -1.54 1.30
C GLU A 184 7.71 -1.36 -0.21
N TYR A 185 8.60 -2.15 -0.82
CA TYR A 185 8.83 -2.09 -2.26
C TYR A 185 7.60 -2.51 -3.07
N GLU A 186 6.81 -3.47 -2.60
CA GLU A 186 5.57 -3.88 -3.25
C GLU A 186 4.57 -2.72 -3.32
N ILE A 187 4.33 -2.05 -2.18
CA ILE A 187 3.44 -0.88 -2.10
C ILE A 187 3.94 0.25 -3.02
N ILE A 188 5.24 0.57 -2.97
CA ILE A 188 5.82 1.63 -3.82
C ILE A 188 5.68 1.27 -5.30
N SER A 189 5.86 0.00 -5.67
CA SER A 189 5.74 -0.43 -7.06
C SER A 189 4.31 -0.30 -7.60
N GLU A 190 3.31 -0.58 -6.76
CA GLU A 190 1.89 -0.39 -7.09
C GLU A 190 1.57 1.10 -7.26
N ASP A 191 2.00 1.95 -6.32
CA ASP A 191 1.81 3.41 -6.40
C ASP A 191 2.42 4.00 -7.69
N ILE A 192 3.61 3.53 -8.09
CA ILE A 192 4.26 4.00 -9.32
C ILE A 192 3.48 3.53 -10.56
N ALA A 193 2.95 2.31 -10.56
CA ALA A 193 2.13 1.81 -11.66
C ALA A 193 0.84 2.65 -11.83
N ASP A 194 0.18 2.97 -10.72
CA ASP A 194 -1.00 3.84 -10.71
C ASP A 194 -0.68 5.26 -11.18
N LEU A 195 0.42 5.85 -10.70
CA LEU A 195 0.87 7.17 -11.17
C LEU A 195 1.19 7.18 -12.66
N SER A 196 1.82 6.11 -13.18
CA SER A 196 2.08 5.98 -14.62
C SER A 196 0.78 5.93 -15.41
N ARG A 197 -0.20 5.16 -14.94
CA ARG A 197 -1.52 5.06 -15.58
C ARG A 197 -2.24 6.42 -15.59
N TYR A 198 -2.25 7.15 -14.47
CA TYR A 198 -2.87 8.47 -14.41
C TYR A 198 -2.18 9.50 -15.31
N ARG A 199 -0.86 9.40 -15.49
CA ARG A 199 -0.12 10.27 -16.42
C ARG A 199 -0.51 9.97 -17.87
N GLU A 200 -0.53 8.71 -18.27
CA GLU A 200 -0.95 8.30 -19.61
C GLU A 200 -2.40 8.72 -19.91
N GLU A 201 -3.32 8.56 -18.94
CA GLU A 201 -4.70 9.01 -19.06
C GLU A 201 -4.80 10.54 -19.20
N ASN A 202 -4.07 11.30 -18.37
CA ASN A 202 -4.04 12.76 -18.48
C ASN A 202 -3.50 13.22 -19.85
N ASP A 203 -2.48 12.55 -20.38
CA ASP A 203 -1.95 12.90 -21.69
C ASP A 203 -2.92 12.54 -22.83
N ASN A 204 -3.67 11.44 -22.70
CA ASN A 204 -4.76 11.13 -23.64
C ASN A 204 -5.89 12.16 -23.56
N LEU A 205 -6.33 12.54 -22.37
CA LEU A 205 -7.36 13.56 -22.17
C LEU A 205 -6.92 14.93 -22.72
N LYS A 206 -5.64 15.31 -22.52
CA LYS A 206 -5.09 16.54 -23.13
C LYS A 206 -5.17 16.48 -24.66
N LYS A 207 -4.77 15.37 -25.28
CA LYS A 207 -4.86 15.18 -26.74
C LYS A 207 -6.30 15.25 -27.23
N GLU A 208 -7.24 14.64 -26.52
CA GLU A 208 -8.67 14.73 -26.84
C GLU A 208 -9.19 16.17 -26.72
N LEU A 209 -8.80 16.90 -25.66
CA LEU A 209 -9.17 18.30 -25.49
C LEU A 209 -8.58 19.20 -26.57
N GLU A 210 -7.33 18.96 -26.99
CA GLU A 210 -6.70 19.67 -28.10
C GLU A 210 -7.41 19.39 -29.42
N ALA A 211 -7.77 18.13 -29.69
CA ALA A 211 -8.53 17.75 -30.88
C ALA A 211 -9.91 18.42 -30.91
N LEU A 212 -10.62 18.46 -29.78
CA LEU A 212 -11.89 19.16 -29.65
C LEU A 212 -11.74 20.68 -29.81
N LYS A 213 -10.69 21.28 -29.24
CA LYS A 213 -10.39 22.72 -29.37
C LYS A 213 -10.00 23.12 -30.79
N ALA A 214 -9.32 22.25 -31.54
CA ALA A 214 -8.94 22.47 -32.93
C ALA A 214 -10.14 22.44 -33.91
N GLY A 215 -11.38 22.40 -33.38
CA GLY A 215 -12.58 22.29 -34.19
C GLY A 215 -12.74 20.89 -34.79
N GLY A 216 -12.04 19.89 -34.24
CA GLY A 216 -12.25 18.50 -34.58
C GLY A 216 -13.72 18.16 -34.33
N ALA A 217 -14.46 17.93 -35.42
CA ALA A 217 -15.78 17.34 -35.35
C ALA A 217 -15.68 16.13 -34.42
N GLN A 218 -16.50 16.15 -33.37
CA GLN A 218 -16.73 15.02 -32.47
C GLN A 218 -16.58 13.73 -33.28
N PRO A 219 -15.65 12.81 -32.92
CA PRO A 219 -15.35 11.64 -33.73
C PRO A 219 -16.68 11.02 -34.12
N ALA A 220 -16.97 11.11 -35.43
CA ALA A 220 -18.24 10.68 -35.97
C ALA A 220 -18.44 9.25 -35.49
N ALA A 221 -19.53 9.01 -34.76
CA ALA A 221 -19.92 7.69 -34.31
C ALA A 221 -19.64 6.73 -35.46
N THR A 222 -18.79 5.74 -35.20
CA THR A 222 -18.37 4.73 -36.16
C THR A 222 -19.61 4.34 -36.98
N PRO A 223 -19.57 4.46 -38.33
CA PRO A 223 -20.76 4.24 -39.14
C PRO A 223 -21.32 2.88 -38.80
N ALA A 224 -22.55 2.85 -38.29
CA ALA A 224 -23.28 1.63 -38.03
C ALA A 224 -23.17 0.75 -39.28
N ALA A 225 -22.55 -0.42 -39.13
CA ALA A 225 -22.45 -1.39 -40.19
C ALA A 225 -23.85 -1.66 -40.77
N PRO A 226 -24.02 -1.74 -42.09
CA PRO A 226 -25.32 -1.83 -42.73
C PRO A 226 -26.07 -3.05 -42.20
N ALA A 227 -27.28 -2.79 -41.70
CA ALA A 227 -28.25 -3.79 -41.28
C ALA A 227 -28.45 -4.82 -42.40
N VAL A 228 -28.00 -6.05 -42.14
CA VAL A 228 -28.34 -7.20 -42.98
C VAL A 228 -29.77 -7.61 -42.63
N GLU A 229 -30.65 -7.55 -43.63
CA GLU A 229 -32.04 -7.95 -43.56
C GLU A 229 -32.18 -9.40 -43.03
N PRO A 230 -33.15 -9.68 -42.14
CA PRO A 230 -33.35 -11.02 -41.59
C PRO A 230 -34.02 -11.93 -42.63
N VAL A 231 -33.27 -12.92 -43.11
CA VAL A 231 -33.84 -14.05 -43.87
C VAL A 231 -34.50 -15.01 -42.87
N VAL A 232 -35.78 -15.24 -43.12
CA VAL A 232 -36.69 -16.17 -42.43
C VAL A 232 -36.50 -17.58 -43.00
N GLU A 233 -36.25 -18.58 -42.14
CA GLU A 233 -36.50 -20.05 -42.26
C GLU A 233 -35.48 -20.79 -41.37
N ALA A 234 -35.78 -21.79 -40.53
CA ALA A 234 -37.00 -22.50 -40.18
C ALA A 234 -36.81 -23.19 -38.81
N THR A 235 -37.94 -23.37 -38.12
CA THR A 235 -38.27 -24.16 -36.91
C THR A 235 -37.68 -25.60 -36.93
N PRO A 236 -37.19 -26.13 -35.80
CA PRO A 236 -38.00 -27.02 -34.92
C PRO A 236 -37.89 -26.60 -33.44
N GLU A 237 -38.98 -26.17 -32.79
CA GLU A 237 -39.91 -26.94 -31.93
C GLU A 237 -39.29 -27.40 -30.57
N PRO A 238 -39.94 -27.11 -29.42
CA PRO A 238 -39.28 -27.00 -28.10
C PRO A 238 -39.46 -28.24 -27.21
N GLU A 239 -38.53 -28.45 -26.28
CA GLU A 239 -38.73 -29.33 -25.10
C GLU A 239 -38.65 -28.48 -23.80
N PRO A 240 -39.47 -28.79 -22.78
CA PRO A 240 -40.05 -27.80 -21.88
C PRO A 240 -39.21 -27.47 -20.63
N GLU A 241 -39.48 -26.26 -20.13
CA GLU A 241 -39.18 -25.76 -18.79
C GLU A 241 -39.59 -26.75 -17.67
N PRO A 242 -38.95 -26.66 -16.50
CA PRO A 242 -39.76 -26.21 -15.37
C PRO A 242 -39.23 -24.93 -14.72
N THR A 243 -40.20 -24.05 -14.55
CA THR A 243 -40.26 -22.79 -13.83
C THR A 243 -39.82 -22.86 -12.36
N PRO A 244 -39.50 -21.69 -11.77
CA PRO A 244 -38.92 -21.51 -10.44
C PRO A 244 -39.97 -21.55 -9.33
N SER A 245 -39.53 -21.84 -8.11
CA SER A 245 -40.34 -21.65 -6.89
C SER A 245 -39.53 -20.92 -5.83
N GLU A 246 -40.04 -19.74 -5.51
CA GLU A 246 -39.71 -18.81 -4.44
C GLU A 246 -40.06 -19.38 -3.03
N PRO A 247 -39.83 -18.66 -1.92
CA PRO A 247 -39.15 -19.15 -0.73
C PRO A 247 -40.11 -19.56 0.41
N VAL A 248 -39.64 -20.39 1.35
CA VAL A 248 -40.38 -20.63 2.60
C VAL A 248 -39.44 -20.58 3.80
N SER A 249 -39.58 -19.48 4.55
CA SER A 249 -39.24 -19.34 5.96
C SER A 249 -40.02 -20.36 6.81
N VAL A 250 -39.32 -21.20 7.57
CA VAL A 250 -39.87 -21.86 8.77
C VAL A 250 -38.75 -22.14 9.79
N GLU A 251 -38.81 -21.41 10.90
CA GLU A 251 -38.37 -21.84 12.24
C GLU A 251 -39.65 -22.28 13.01
N PRO A 252 -39.59 -22.92 14.19
CA PRO A 252 -39.21 -24.29 14.53
C PRO A 252 -40.46 -25.17 14.85
N PRO A 253 -40.30 -26.44 15.30
CA PRO A 253 -40.83 -26.71 16.64
C PRO A 253 -40.00 -27.67 17.51
N VAL A 254 -40.05 -27.35 18.80
CA VAL A 254 -39.93 -28.21 19.98
C VAL A 254 -40.32 -29.68 19.79
N GLN A 255 -39.46 -30.59 20.27
CA GLN A 255 -39.89 -31.69 21.14
C GLN A 255 -38.74 -32.22 21.99
N ALA A 256 -39.03 -32.31 23.29
CA ALA A 256 -38.24 -32.95 24.31
C ALA A 256 -38.56 -34.45 24.36
N ASP A 257 -37.56 -35.29 24.60
CA ASP A 257 -37.72 -36.37 25.58
C ASP A 257 -36.36 -36.79 26.17
N ALA A 258 -36.44 -37.24 27.41
CA ALA A 258 -35.38 -37.61 28.32
C ALA A 258 -34.75 -38.97 27.95
N ALA A 259 -33.45 -39.13 28.23
CA ALA A 259 -32.98 -40.00 29.32
C ALA A 259 -31.49 -40.35 29.23
N THR A 260 -30.83 -40.11 30.36
CA THR A 260 -29.61 -40.72 30.94
C THR A 260 -28.21 -40.40 30.38
N PRO A 261 -27.27 -40.01 31.28
CA PRO A 261 -25.92 -39.60 30.94
C PRO A 261 -24.95 -40.78 31.01
N ASP A 262 -24.03 -40.87 30.05
CA ASP A 262 -22.81 -41.63 30.20
C ASP A 262 -21.62 -40.70 30.06
N ALA A 263 -20.69 -40.84 31.00
CA ALA A 263 -19.60 -39.92 31.27
C ALA A 263 -18.49 -40.02 30.21
N PRO A 264 -17.90 -38.88 29.81
CA PRO A 264 -16.51 -38.85 29.38
C PRO A 264 -15.65 -38.11 30.41
N ALA A 265 -14.53 -38.75 30.73
CA ALA A 265 -13.56 -38.38 31.74
C ALA A 265 -12.96 -36.98 31.57
N GLU A 266 -12.66 -36.37 32.72
CA GLU A 266 -11.83 -35.18 32.92
C GLU A 266 -10.45 -35.29 32.24
N PRO A 267 -9.94 -34.19 31.66
CA PRO A 267 -8.54 -33.84 31.78
C PRO A 267 -8.38 -32.78 32.89
N ALA A 268 -7.41 -33.05 33.77
CA ALA A 268 -7.10 -32.30 34.96
C ALA A 268 -6.89 -30.79 34.71
N ALA A 269 -7.59 -29.97 35.52
CA ALA A 269 -7.34 -28.57 35.69
C ALA A 269 -6.03 -28.34 36.47
N THR A 270 -5.02 -27.78 35.82
CA THR A 270 -3.92 -27.08 36.50
C THR A 270 -4.32 -25.62 36.69
N GLY A 271 -4.54 -25.22 37.95
CA GLY A 271 -4.89 -23.86 38.34
C GLY A 271 -3.76 -22.87 38.06
N ALA A 272 -4.05 -21.86 37.23
CA ALA A 272 -3.24 -20.66 37.05
C ALA A 272 -4.05 -19.49 36.46
N ALA A 273 -5.37 -19.42 36.68
CA ALA A 273 -6.25 -18.45 36.02
C ALA A 273 -6.72 -17.28 36.90
N ASP A 274 -6.55 -17.32 38.23
CA ASP A 274 -7.14 -16.32 39.14
C ASP A 274 -6.16 -15.26 39.70
N LEU A 275 -4.92 -15.18 39.20
CA LEU A 275 -3.91 -14.23 39.72
C LEU A 275 -3.48 -13.15 38.72
N ILE A 276 -3.97 -13.17 37.47
CA ILE A 276 -3.48 -12.27 36.41
C ILE A 276 -4.34 -11.00 36.27
N ASP A 277 -5.61 -11.01 36.69
CA ASP A 277 -6.50 -9.86 36.46
C ASP A 277 -6.41 -8.74 37.51
N ASP A 278 -6.12 -9.04 38.78
CA ASP A 278 -6.15 -8.03 39.84
C ASP A 278 -4.93 -7.09 39.83
N GLU A 279 -3.74 -7.59 39.52
CA GLU A 279 -2.52 -6.77 39.42
C GLU A 279 -2.60 -5.86 38.18
N LEU A 280 -3.15 -6.37 37.07
CA LEU A 280 -3.32 -5.63 35.81
C LEU A 280 -4.39 -4.53 35.93
N MET A 281 -5.54 -4.81 36.58
CA MET A 281 -6.54 -3.78 36.84
C MET A 281 -6.03 -2.68 37.77
N LYS A 282 -5.18 -3.04 38.74
CA LYS A 282 -4.59 -2.07 39.67
C LYS A 282 -3.56 -1.18 38.98
N GLU A 283 -2.75 -1.73 38.08
CA GLU A 283 -1.80 -0.94 37.28
C GLU A 283 -2.52 0.00 36.30
N PHE A 284 -3.61 -0.47 35.67
CA PHE A 284 -4.42 0.36 34.79
C PHE A 284 -5.12 1.51 35.54
N ALA A 285 -5.64 1.25 36.75
CA ALA A 285 -6.22 2.29 37.59
C ALA A 285 -5.18 3.35 38.01
N ALA A 286 -3.96 2.93 38.37
CA ALA A 286 -2.88 3.85 38.71
C ALA A 286 -2.44 4.71 37.51
N ALA A 287 -2.38 4.13 36.31
CA ALA A 287 -2.03 4.85 35.09
C ALA A 287 -3.08 5.92 34.72
N VAL A 288 -4.37 5.58 34.82
CA VAL A 288 -5.47 6.53 34.55
C VAL A 288 -5.48 7.69 35.56
N GLU A 289 -5.14 7.42 36.81
CA GLU A 289 -5.07 8.47 37.84
C GLU A 289 -3.87 9.42 37.62
N GLY A 290 -2.73 8.90 37.15
CA GLY A 290 -1.57 9.69 36.74
C GLY A 290 -1.86 10.65 35.58
N GLN A 291 -2.67 10.22 34.61
CA GLN A 291 -3.04 11.04 33.45
C GLN A 291 -3.91 12.24 33.86
N LYS A 292 -4.78 12.07 34.85
CA LYS A 292 -5.64 13.15 35.39
C LYS A 292 -4.84 14.22 36.14
N ALA A 293 -3.68 13.87 36.69
CA ALA A 293 -2.75 14.83 37.28
C ALA A 293 -1.99 15.64 36.21
N LEU A 294 -1.74 15.05 35.04
CA LEU A 294 -1.08 15.72 33.92
C LEU A 294 -1.98 16.79 33.28
N ASP A 295 -3.28 16.51 33.13
CA ASP A 295 -4.26 17.50 32.61
C ASP A 295 -4.36 18.72 33.52
N LYS A 296 -4.35 18.53 34.86
CA LYS A 296 -4.31 19.64 35.82
C LYS A 296 -3.01 20.46 35.75
N ALA A 297 -1.90 19.84 35.35
CA ALA A 297 -0.64 20.56 35.14
C ALA A 297 -0.66 21.34 33.82
N ALA A 298 -1.27 20.78 32.77
CA ALA A 298 -1.45 21.44 31.48
C ALA A 298 -2.35 22.68 31.58
N ASP A 299 -3.45 22.62 32.35
CA ASP A 299 -4.31 23.78 32.62
C ASP A 299 -3.57 24.92 33.35
N LYS A 300 -2.50 24.59 34.09
CA LYS A 300 -1.69 25.56 34.84
C LYS A 300 -0.53 26.13 34.01
N ALA A 301 -0.17 25.49 32.90
CA ALA A 301 0.97 25.86 32.06
C ALA A 301 0.65 27.00 31.09
N GLY A 302 -0.63 27.33 30.88
CA GLY A 302 -1.07 28.40 30.00
C GLY A 302 -0.85 28.06 28.53
N ASP A 303 -1.85 28.34 27.69
CA ASP A 303 -1.71 28.14 26.26
C ASP A 303 -0.55 29.03 25.74
N GLY A 304 0.42 28.43 25.06
CA GLY A 304 1.63 29.12 24.59
C GLY A 304 1.39 30.16 23.49
N SER A 305 0.14 30.56 23.20
CA SER A 305 -0.20 31.49 22.11
C SER A 305 0.36 32.89 22.30
N GLN A 306 0.73 33.31 23.52
CA GLN A 306 1.23 34.67 23.73
C GLN A 306 2.70 34.89 23.39
N LYS A 307 3.49 33.83 23.13
CA LYS A 307 4.94 33.97 22.86
C LYS A 307 5.33 33.88 21.37
N ALA A 308 4.41 33.50 20.49
CA ALA A 308 4.67 33.37 19.05
C ALA A 308 4.64 34.70 18.28
N ALA A 309 4.13 35.79 18.87
CA ALA A 309 4.07 37.10 18.21
C ALA A 309 5.38 37.92 18.32
N ALA A 310 6.38 37.45 19.08
CA ALA A 310 7.61 38.19 19.33
C ALA A 310 8.84 37.69 18.53
N THR A 311 8.71 36.62 17.74
CA THR A 311 9.84 35.95 17.05
C THR A 311 9.91 36.20 15.55
N THR A 312 8.96 36.94 14.98
CA THR A 312 8.96 37.27 13.54
C THR A 312 10.17 38.12 13.16
N ASP A 313 10.53 39.09 14.01
CA ASP A 313 11.67 39.98 13.76
C ASP A 313 13.03 39.26 13.81
N GLU A 314 13.17 38.21 14.63
CA GLU A 314 14.40 37.41 14.67
C GLU A 314 14.53 36.50 13.43
N THR A 315 13.41 36.02 12.91
CA THR A 315 13.38 35.16 11.71
C THR A 315 13.79 35.95 10.47
N ASP A 316 13.29 37.18 10.33
CA ASP A 316 13.65 38.08 9.22
C ASP A 316 15.12 38.54 9.30
N LYS A 317 15.66 38.66 10.52
CA LYS A 317 17.07 38.97 10.73
C LYS A 317 17.99 37.82 10.32
N LEU A 318 17.62 36.57 10.64
CA LEU A 318 18.35 35.37 10.24
C LEU A 318 18.38 35.19 8.71
N MET A 319 17.26 35.46 8.03
CA MET A 319 17.19 35.38 6.56
C MET A 319 18.13 36.39 5.88
N ASN A 320 18.15 37.64 6.37
CA ASN A 320 19.06 38.66 5.84
C ASN A 320 20.54 38.35 6.11
N GLU A 321 20.86 37.73 7.24
CA GLU A 321 22.23 37.34 7.56
C GLU A 321 22.71 36.17 6.67
N PHE A 322 21.80 35.26 6.31
CA PHE A 322 22.07 34.16 5.39
C PHE A 322 22.32 34.65 3.95
N GLU A 323 21.50 35.57 3.43
CA GLU A 323 21.71 36.16 2.09
C GLU A 323 23.06 36.89 2.00
N ASN A 324 23.44 37.63 3.03
CA ASN A 324 24.75 38.30 3.08
C ASN A 324 25.91 37.29 3.13
N PHE A 325 25.75 36.16 3.80
CA PHE A 325 26.77 35.12 3.85
C PHE A 325 26.96 34.44 2.48
N VAL A 326 25.87 34.13 1.77
CA VAL A 326 25.92 33.54 0.43
C VAL A 326 26.54 34.52 -0.57
N SER A 327 26.11 35.77 -0.55
CA SER A 327 26.58 36.82 -1.47
C SER A 327 28.05 37.17 -1.28
N LYS A 328 28.60 37.01 -0.07
CA LYS A 328 29.99 37.32 0.25
C LYS A 328 30.97 36.19 -0.11
N LYS A 329 30.47 35.00 -0.46
CA LYS A 329 31.27 33.81 -0.75
C LYS A 329 31.39 33.52 -2.27
N SER A 330 30.66 34.24 -3.11
CA SER A 330 30.84 34.32 -4.57
C SER A 330 31.68 35.52 -4.96
#